data_AF-A0A538FR74-F1
#
_entry.id   AF-A0A538FR74-F1
#
_cell.length_a   1.000
_cell.length_b   1.000
_cell.length_c   1.000
_cell.angle_alpha   90.00
_cell.angle_beta   90.00
_cell.angle_gamma   90.00
#
_symmetry.space_group_name_H-M   'P 1'
#
loop_
_entity.id
_entity.type
_entity.pdbx_description
1 polymer ?
#
loop_
_entity_poly.entity_id
_entity_poly.type
_entity_poly.pdbx_seq_one_letter_code
_entity_poly.pdbx_strand_id
1 'polypeptide(L)'
;MIGIPRTTPFLPRERPNPLLAAYLALGLALRMWRDGFPLVEGGTAILLHRFHRRFAHPTQQPYRAFFQATTRLGRESVELMEAERDAVEDPRAIEAYRGRRSCHPLLPFVDWSACAPAVGRLGAVIVAGCRDAVAARQLGFVPTQGVGTALEMAHGRAGGPPRVGFLLSPPYFPLQVSP
;
A
#
# COMPACT_ATOMS: atom_id res chain seq x y z
N MET A 1 7.35 -8.98 9.50
CA MET A 1 8.06 -8.35 8.36
C MET A 1 7.52 -8.91 7.07
N ILE A 2 7.35 -8.07 6.04
CA ILE A 2 6.75 -8.44 4.75
C ILE A 2 7.60 -7.86 3.62
N GLY A 3 8.12 -8.74 2.76
CA GLY A 3 8.83 -8.35 1.53
C GLY A 3 7.85 -7.98 0.42
N ILE A 4 8.02 -6.79 -0.19
CA ILE A 4 7.17 -6.38 -1.31
C ILE A 4 7.90 -6.65 -2.64
N PRO A 5 7.33 -7.47 -3.54
CA PRO A 5 7.95 -7.76 -4.82
C PRO A 5 8.03 -6.50 -5.70
N ARG A 6 9.00 -6.46 -6.61
CA ARG A 6 9.19 -5.33 -7.55
C ARG A 6 8.12 -5.26 -8.65
N THR A 7 7.29 -6.28 -8.77
CA THR A 7 6.21 -6.44 -9.75
C THR A 7 4.95 -6.87 -9.01
N THR A 8 3.79 -6.39 -9.48
CA THR A 8 2.48 -6.75 -8.89
C THR A 8 1.67 -7.58 -9.90
N PRO A 9 0.69 -8.36 -9.45
CA PRO A 9 -0.15 -9.14 -10.37
C PRO A 9 -1.11 -8.25 -11.18
N PHE A 10 -1.37 -7.02 -10.74
CA PHE A 10 -2.35 -6.11 -11.37
C PHE A 10 -1.73 -5.16 -12.40
N LEU A 11 -0.48 -4.74 -12.19
CA LEU A 11 0.26 -3.86 -13.10
C LEU A 11 1.64 -4.46 -13.36
N PRO A 12 1.70 -5.56 -14.14
CA PRO A 12 2.85 -6.46 -14.16
C PRO A 12 4.09 -5.88 -14.83
N ARG A 13 3.92 -4.86 -15.67
CA ARG A 13 5.00 -4.17 -16.40
C ARG A 13 5.57 -2.98 -15.63
N GLU A 14 5.06 -2.73 -14.42
CA GLU A 14 5.34 -1.51 -13.68
C GLU A 14 5.74 -1.81 -12.25
N ARG A 15 6.50 -0.87 -11.67
CA ARG A 15 6.87 -0.96 -10.26
C ARG A 15 5.66 -0.58 -9.40
N PRO A 16 5.46 -1.24 -8.24
CA PRO A 16 4.44 -0.82 -7.29
C PRO A 16 4.72 0.59 -6.80
N ASN A 17 3.71 1.45 -6.92
CA ASN A 17 3.68 2.71 -6.18
C ASN A 17 3.45 2.45 -4.68
N PRO A 18 3.56 3.48 -3.82
CA PRO A 18 3.45 3.30 -2.36
C PRO A 18 2.12 2.67 -1.89
N LEU A 19 0.99 3.01 -2.52
CA LEU A 19 -0.32 2.45 -2.17
C LEU A 19 -0.44 0.98 -2.61
N LEU A 20 0.06 0.62 -3.80
CA LEU A 20 0.13 -0.77 -4.22
C LEU A 20 1.00 -1.63 -3.28
N ALA A 21 2.12 -1.08 -2.81
CA ALA A 21 2.96 -1.76 -1.82
C ALA A 21 2.22 -1.96 -0.49
N ALA A 22 1.42 -0.97 -0.06
CA ALA A 22 0.57 -1.06 1.11
C ALA A 22 -0.51 -2.13 0.94
N TYR A 23 -1.23 -2.12 -0.18
CA TYR A 23 -2.25 -3.11 -0.53
C TYR A 23 -1.67 -4.54 -0.52
N LEU A 24 -0.54 -4.77 -1.20
CA LEU A 24 0.07 -6.10 -1.24
C LEU A 24 0.41 -6.62 0.17
N ALA A 25 0.84 -5.74 1.07
CA ALA A 25 1.17 -6.12 2.44
C ALA A 25 -0.08 -6.32 3.31
N LEU A 26 -0.94 -5.30 3.35
CA LEU A 26 -2.00 -5.14 4.34
C LEU A 26 -3.35 -5.65 3.83
N GLY A 27 -3.66 -5.39 2.55
CA GLY A 27 -4.91 -5.80 1.89
C GLY A 27 -4.88 -7.23 1.34
N LEU A 28 -3.70 -7.78 1.07
CA LEU A 28 -3.53 -9.14 0.54
C LEU A 28 -2.75 -10.04 1.49
N ALA A 29 -1.46 -9.75 1.72
CA ALA A 29 -0.56 -10.69 2.39
C ALA A 29 -0.90 -10.95 3.87
N LEU A 30 -1.36 -9.95 4.63
CA LEU A 30 -1.86 -10.16 5.99
C LEU A 30 -3.29 -10.71 6.05
N ARG A 31 -4.01 -10.68 4.91
CA ARG A 31 -5.42 -11.10 4.82
C ARG A 31 -5.64 -12.47 4.21
N MET A 32 -4.61 -13.14 3.67
CA MET A 32 -4.81 -14.52 3.22
C MET A 32 -5.13 -15.42 4.41
N TRP A 33 -5.91 -16.48 4.14
CA TRP A 33 -6.40 -17.41 5.17
C TRP A 33 -5.27 -18.04 5.99
N ARG A 34 -5.42 -18.03 7.31
CA ARG A 34 -4.37 -18.44 8.27
C ARG A 34 -4.93 -18.89 9.62
N ASP A 35 -6.21 -19.29 9.64
CA ASP A 35 -7.02 -19.58 10.85
C ASP A 35 -7.12 -18.43 11.88
N GLY A 36 -6.32 -17.36 11.72
CA GLY A 36 -6.34 -16.15 12.51
C GLY A 36 -5.39 -15.09 11.94
N PHE A 37 -5.45 -13.88 12.49
CA PHE A 37 -4.54 -12.80 12.09
C PHE A 37 -3.13 -13.06 12.68
N PRO A 38 -2.05 -12.95 11.89
CA PRO A 38 -0.71 -13.40 12.32
C PRO A 38 0.00 -12.46 13.31
N LEU A 39 -0.63 -11.34 13.66
CA LEU A 39 -0.09 -10.32 14.56
C LEU A 39 -1.05 -10.13 15.75
N VAL A 40 -0.48 -9.92 16.93
CA VAL A 40 -1.23 -9.47 18.10
C VAL A 40 -1.87 -8.11 17.82
N GLU A 41 -2.96 -7.81 18.52
CA GLU A 41 -3.60 -6.50 18.45
C GLU A 41 -2.63 -5.41 18.92
N GLY A 42 -2.61 -4.26 18.24
CA GLY A 42 -1.60 -3.23 18.47
C GLY A 42 -0.18 -3.59 17.97
N GLY A 43 0.00 -4.77 17.36
CA GLY A 43 1.27 -5.21 16.79
C GLY A 43 1.79 -4.31 15.67
N THR A 44 3.07 -4.48 15.31
CA THR A 44 3.73 -3.67 14.28
C THR A 44 3.98 -4.48 13.01
N ALA A 45 3.52 -3.97 11.86
CA ALA A 45 3.89 -4.49 10.55
C ALA A 45 5.10 -3.71 9.99
N ILE A 46 6.13 -4.42 9.54
CA ILE A 46 7.28 -3.82 8.85
C ILE A 46 7.24 -4.24 7.37
N LEU A 47 7.06 -3.26 6.48
CA LEU A 47 7.06 -3.40 5.03
C LEU A 47 8.47 -3.13 4.50
N LEU A 48 9.04 -4.07 3.77
CA LEU A 48 10.32 -3.91 3.11
C LEU A 48 10.09 -3.36 1.70
N HIS A 49 10.06 -2.04 1.58
CA HIS A 49 9.85 -1.36 0.31
C HIS A 49 10.41 0.06 0.31
N ARG A 50 10.82 0.55 -0.85
CA ARG A 50 11.39 1.90 -0.98
C ARG A 50 10.38 3.03 -1.05
N PHE A 51 9.10 2.73 -1.27
CA PHE A 51 8.04 3.74 -1.35
C PHE A 51 8.37 4.87 -2.35
N HIS A 52 8.94 4.54 -3.51
CA HIS A 52 9.16 5.55 -4.55
C HIS A 52 7.80 6.07 -5.04
N ARG A 53 7.51 7.35 -4.79
CA ARG A 53 6.30 8.03 -5.26
C ARG A 53 6.37 8.36 -6.75
N ARG A 54 6.47 7.32 -7.57
CA ARG A 54 6.44 7.38 -9.04
C ARG A 54 5.21 6.62 -9.52
N PHE A 55 4.37 7.32 -10.27
CA PHE A 55 3.18 6.76 -10.91
C PHE A 55 3.43 6.71 -12.41
N ALA A 56 3.39 5.51 -12.99
CA ALA A 56 3.51 5.36 -14.43
C ALA A 56 2.38 6.10 -15.16
N HIS A 57 2.69 6.68 -16.31
CA HIS A 57 1.71 7.38 -17.15
C HIS A 57 1.51 6.58 -18.44
N PRO A 58 0.25 6.38 -18.91
CA PRO A 58 -1.00 6.82 -18.28
C PRO A 58 -1.58 5.85 -17.23
N THR A 59 -1.00 4.66 -17.14
CA THR A 59 -1.54 3.48 -16.42
C THR A 59 -1.86 3.66 -14.95
N GLN A 60 -1.09 4.47 -14.21
CA GLN A 60 -1.27 4.73 -12.78
C GLN A 60 -1.76 6.15 -12.46
N GLN A 61 -2.36 6.88 -13.42
CA GLN A 61 -2.92 8.20 -13.12
C GLN A 61 -3.95 8.19 -11.97
N PRO A 62 -4.82 7.18 -11.82
CA PRO A 62 -5.72 7.10 -10.67
C PRO A 62 -4.98 7.10 -9.32
N TYR A 63 -3.86 6.37 -9.20
CA TYR A 63 -3.07 6.38 -7.97
C TYR A 63 -2.45 7.76 -7.70
N ARG A 64 -2.06 8.50 -8.74
CA ARG A 64 -1.60 9.89 -8.58
C ARG A 64 -2.71 10.78 -8.03
N ALA A 65 -3.94 10.65 -8.54
CA ALA A 65 -5.10 11.42 -8.07
C ALA A 65 -5.41 11.11 -6.60
N PHE A 66 -5.39 9.83 -6.20
CA PHE A 66 -5.52 9.42 -4.80
C PHE A 66 -4.48 10.09 -3.88
N PHE A 67 -3.21 10.11 -4.29
CA PHE A 67 -2.16 10.77 -3.51
C PHE A 67 -2.33 12.29 -3.46
N GLN A 68 -2.89 12.92 -4.49
CA GLN A 68 -3.21 14.35 -4.48
C GLN A 68 -4.34 14.68 -3.48
N ALA A 69 -5.38 13.84 -3.41
CA ALA A 69 -6.47 13.99 -2.45
C ALA A 69 -5.97 13.85 -1.00
N THR A 70 -5.24 12.77 -0.71
CA THR A 70 -4.68 12.53 0.63
C THR A 70 -3.63 13.57 1.06
N THR A 71 -2.87 14.16 0.12
CA THR A 71 -1.91 15.24 0.43
C THR A 71 -2.60 16.45 1.06
N ARG A 72 -3.78 16.81 0.55
CA ARG A 72 -4.45 18.03 0.95
C ARG A 72 -5.19 17.87 2.29
N LEU A 73 -5.72 16.68 2.56
CA LEU A 73 -6.85 16.53 3.49
C LEU A 73 -6.69 15.39 4.51
N GLY A 74 -5.67 14.53 4.37
CA GLY A 74 -5.45 13.37 5.26
C GLY A 74 -6.16 12.09 4.77
N ARG A 75 -5.83 10.95 5.40
CA ARG A 75 -6.22 9.59 4.93
C ARG A 75 -7.58 9.06 5.42
N GLU A 76 -8.13 9.72 6.44
CA GLU A 76 -9.42 9.40 7.10
C GLU A 76 -10.41 10.57 6.92
N SER A 77 -10.17 11.40 5.93
CA SER A 77 -10.90 12.64 5.70
C SER A 77 -12.20 12.39 4.95
N VAL A 78 -13.24 13.17 5.27
CA VAL A 78 -14.51 13.19 4.51
C VAL A 78 -14.22 13.45 3.04
N GLU A 79 -13.16 14.19 2.77
CA GLU A 79 -12.72 14.61 1.47
C GLU A 79 -12.04 13.49 0.67
N LEU A 80 -11.53 12.43 1.31
CA LEU A 80 -11.15 11.21 0.58
C LEU A 80 -12.40 10.50 0.02
N MET A 81 -13.53 10.57 0.73
CA MET A 81 -14.81 10.05 0.22
C MET A 81 -15.34 10.92 -0.93
N GLU A 82 -15.15 12.24 -0.88
CA GLU A 82 -15.44 13.12 -2.02
C GLU A 82 -14.58 12.79 -3.23
N ALA A 83 -13.27 12.65 -3.04
CA ALA A 83 -12.35 12.27 -4.11
C ALA A 83 -12.69 10.89 -4.71
N GLU A 84 -13.19 9.96 -3.89
CA GLU A 84 -13.70 8.67 -4.39
C GLU A 84 -14.92 8.86 -5.28
N ARG A 85 -15.91 9.67 -4.86
CA ARG A 85 -17.08 10.01 -5.69
C ARG A 85 -16.68 10.68 -7.00
N ASP A 86 -15.83 11.70 -6.93
CA ASP A 86 -15.34 12.43 -8.10
C ASP A 86 -14.61 11.50 -9.08
N ALA A 87 -13.84 10.52 -8.57
CA ALA A 87 -13.15 9.54 -9.40
C ALA A 87 -14.12 8.63 -10.17
N VAL A 88 -15.29 8.30 -9.60
CA VAL A 88 -16.34 7.53 -10.31
C VAL A 88 -16.97 8.38 -11.41
N GLU A 89 -17.11 9.67 -11.19
CA GLU A 89 -17.83 10.56 -12.10
C GLU A 89 -16.94 11.14 -13.20
N ASP A 90 -15.61 11.01 -13.14
CA ASP A 90 -14.69 11.50 -14.18
C ASP A 90 -14.83 10.71 -15.50
N PRO A 91 -15.46 11.29 -16.54
CA PRO A 91 -15.68 10.60 -17.80
C PRO A 91 -14.38 10.32 -18.56
N ARG A 92 -13.34 11.16 -18.38
CA ARG A 92 -12.04 10.98 -19.05
C ARG A 92 -11.28 9.81 -18.45
N ALA A 93 -11.32 9.66 -17.13
CA ALA A 93 -10.70 8.53 -16.46
C ALA A 93 -11.41 7.20 -16.81
N ILE A 94 -12.75 7.20 -16.88
CA ILE A 94 -13.53 6.05 -17.33
C ILE A 94 -13.19 5.68 -18.78
N GLU A 95 -13.10 6.66 -19.68
CA GLU A 95 -12.72 6.42 -21.07
C GLU A 95 -11.30 5.86 -21.18
N ALA A 96 -10.34 6.37 -20.41
CA ALA A 96 -8.98 5.84 -20.36
C ALA A 96 -8.92 4.39 -19.87
N TYR A 97 -9.75 4.03 -18.87
CA TYR A 97 -9.88 2.65 -18.41
C TYR A 97 -10.48 1.74 -19.49
N ARG A 98 -11.63 2.13 -20.07
CA ARG A 98 -12.29 1.37 -21.15
C ARG A 98 -11.41 1.20 -22.39
N GLY A 99 -10.60 2.20 -22.69
CA GLY A 99 -9.59 2.19 -23.75
C GLY A 99 -8.30 1.42 -23.42
N ARG A 100 -8.22 0.73 -22.27
CA ARG A 100 -7.06 -0.03 -21.79
C ARG A 100 -5.77 0.79 -21.63
N ARG A 101 -5.90 2.09 -21.38
CA ARG A 101 -4.78 3.02 -21.16
C ARG A 101 -4.47 3.22 -19.68
N SER A 102 -5.47 3.09 -18.82
CA SER A 102 -5.36 3.30 -17.37
C SER A 102 -6.03 2.15 -16.59
N CYS A 103 -5.65 1.97 -15.33
CA CYS A 103 -6.49 1.23 -14.40
C CYS A 103 -7.81 1.98 -14.13
N HIS A 104 -8.78 1.28 -13.54
CA HIS A 104 -10.07 1.87 -13.18
C HIS A 104 -9.88 3.02 -12.17
N PRO A 105 -10.57 4.16 -12.30
CA PRO A 105 -10.38 5.30 -11.41
C PRO A 105 -10.65 5.00 -9.92
N LEU A 106 -11.59 4.12 -9.61
CA LEU A 106 -11.84 3.63 -8.23
C LEU A 106 -10.75 2.72 -7.65
N LEU A 107 -9.90 2.10 -8.48
CA LEU A 107 -8.99 1.04 -8.00
C LEU A 107 -8.12 1.47 -6.80
N PRO A 108 -7.51 2.67 -6.76
CA PRO A 108 -6.73 3.10 -5.61
C PRO A 108 -7.53 3.20 -4.31
N PHE A 109 -8.80 3.60 -4.39
CA PHE A 109 -9.69 3.73 -3.23
C PHE A 109 -10.09 2.35 -2.71
N VAL A 110 -10.39 1.42 -3.61
CA VAL A 110 -10.65 0.01 -3.28
C VAL A 110 -9.41 -0.63 -2.64
N ASP A 111 -8.22 -0.41 -3.20
CA ASP A 111 -6.95 -0.91 -2.66
C ASP A 111 -6.69 -0.37 -1.24
N TRP A 112 -6.99 0.92 -1.01
CA TRP A 112 -6.88 1.54 0.31
C TRP A 112 -7.90 0.96 1.30
N SER A 113 -9.16 0.88 0.92
CA SER A 113 -10.24 0.30 1.74
C SER A 113 -9.94 -1.16 2.11
N ALA A 114 -9.34 -1.94 1.20
CA ALA A 114 -8.93 -3.31 1.47
C ALA A 114 -7.88 -3.43 2.60
N CYS A 115 -7.11 -2.37 2.86
CA CYS A 115 -6.14 -2.30 3.96
C CYS A 115 -6.79 -2.04 5.32
N ALA A 116 -8.02 -1.52 5.38
CA ALA A 116 -8.67 -1.05 6.60
C ALA A 116 -8.70 -2.10 7.74
N PRO A 117 -9.01 -3.39 7.50
CA PRO A 117 -9.00 -4.39 8.57
C PRO A 117 -7.63 -4.58 9.23
N ALA A 118 -6.56 -4.55 8.43
CA ALA A 118 -5.20 -4.66 8.97
C ALA A 118 -4.78 -3.35 9.65
N VAL A 119 -5.04 -2.20 9.03
CA VAL A 119 -4.69 -0.88 9.59
C VAL A 119 -5.39 -0.64 10.94
N GLY A 120 -6.67 -0.99 11.07
CA GLY A 120 -7.42 -0.81 12.31
C GLY A 120 -6.97 -1.71 13.47
N ARG A 121 -6.33 -2.84 13.18
CA ARG A 121 -5.80 -3.76 14.20
C ARG A 121 -4.36 -3.46 14.60
N LEU A 122 -3.56 -2.93 13.68
CA LEU A 122 -2.14 -2.69 13.87
C LEU A 122 -1.91 -1.40 14.66
N GLY A 123 -0.98 -1.43 15.61
CA GLY A 123 -0.56 -0.23 16.32
C GLY A 123 0.43 0.62 15.53
N ALA A 124 1.09 0.04 14.52
CA ALA A 124 1.92 0.77 13.56
C ALA A 124 2.20 -0.04 12.29
N VAL A 125 2.43 0.71 11.20
CA VAL A 125 3.02 0.20 9.96
C VAL A 125 4.30 0.98 9.71
N ILE A 126 5.43 0.28 9.64
CA ILE A 126 6.77 0.84 9.40
C ILE A 126 7.22 0.47 7.99
N VAL A 127 7.74 1.43 7.24
CA VAL A 127 8.31 1.22 5.91
C VAL A 127 9.83 1.25 6.01
N ALA A 128 10.45 0.06 5.97
CA ALA A 128 11.90 -0.10 6.04
C ALA A 128 12.54 0.12 4.66
N GLY A 129 13.45 1.09 4.58
CA GLY A 129 14.11 1.49 3.34
C GLY A 129 13.37 2.58 2.58
N CYS A 130 12.45 3.29 3.24
CA CYS A 130 11.61 4.33 2.66
C CYS A 130 12.45 5.47 2.06
N ARG A 131 12.15 5.84 0.82
CA ARG A 131 12.78 6.95 0.08
C ARG A 131 11.86 8.15 -0.11
N ASP A 132 10.58 8.02 0.23
CA ASP A 132 9.60 9.10 0.21
C ASP A 132 8.80 9.10 1.52
N ALA A 133 9.29 9.89 2.49
CA ALA A 133 8.67 10.01 3.80
C ALA A 133 7.29 10.66 3.73
N VAL A 134 7.03 11.51 2.73
CA VAL A 134 5.75 12.20 2.55
C VAL A 134 4.69 11.19 2.12
N ALA A 135 4.98 10.34 1.12
CA ALA A 135 4.07 9.29 0.69
C ALA A 135 3.76 8.29 1.82
N ALA A 136 4.76 7.92 2.62
CA ALA A 136 4.54 7.04 3.78
C ALA A 136 3.61 7.70 4.81
N ARG A 137 3.85 8.98 5.16
CA ARG A 137 3.02 9.72 6.13
C ARG A 137 1.61 10.01 5.62
N GLN A 138 1.42 10.14 4.31
CA GLN A 138 0.10 10.27 3.68
C GLN A 138 -0.77 9.03 3.87
N LEU A 139 -0.16 7.84 3.93
CA LEU A 139 -0.83 6.60 4.32
C LEU A 139 -0.83 6.40 5.85
N GLY A 140 -0.28 7.35 6.60
CA GLY A 140 -0.04 7.32 8.05
C GLY A 140 0.86 6.16 8.51
N PHE A 141 1.89 5.88 7.73
CA PHE A 141 2.95 4.93 8.05
C PHE A 141 4.21 5.65 8.53
N VAL A 142 5.08 4.92 9.21
CA VAL A 142 6.34 5.40 9.75
C VAL A 142 7.49 5.08 8.79
N PRO A 143 8.12 6.07 8.14
CA PRO A 143 9.25 5.82 7.25
C PRO A 143 10.56 5.60 8.03
N THR A 144 11.36 4.61 7.65
CA THR A 144 12.71 4.39 8.21
C THR A 144 13.73 4.09 7.11
N GLN A 145 15.02 4.31 7.41
CA GLN A 145 16.11 4.14 6.43
C GLN A 145 16.41 2.67 6.09
N GLY A 146 15.99 1.73 6.94
CA GLY A 146 16.29 0.32 6.75
C GLY A 146 15.70 -0.59 7.83
N VAL A 147 16.02 -1.87 7.72
CA VAL A 147 15.46 -2.92 8.58
C VAL A 147 15.89 -2.77 10.04
N GLY A 148 17.16 -2.46 10.31
CA GLY A 148 17.67 -2.29 11.68
C GLY A 148 16.88 -1.24 12.44
N THR A 149 16.79 -0.01 11.91
CA THR A 149 15.98 1.06 12.53
C THR A 149 14.51 0.68 12.67
N ALA A 150 13.93 -0.03 11.70
CA ALA A 150 12.54 -0.49 11.80
C ALA A 150 12.34 -1.50 12.95
N LEU A 151 13.29 -2.40 13.16
CA LEU A 151 13.26 -3.38 14.25
C LEU A 151 13.43 -2.70 15.61
N GLU A 152 14.36 -1.75 15.75
CA GLU A 152 14.54 -0.96 16.97
C GLU A 152 13.26 -0.20 17.34
N MET A 153 12.61 0.45 16.37
CA MET A 153 11.33 1.13 16.60
C MET A 153 10.22 0.15 16.98
N ALA A 154 10.14 -1.02 16.35
CA ALA A 154 9.16 -2.03 16.69
C ALA A 154 9.40 -2.61 18.10
N HIS A 155 10.66 -2.79 18.50
CA HIS A 155 11.04 -3.23 19.85
C HIS A 155 10.62 -2.21 20.90
N GLY A 156 10.94 -0.93 20.69
CA GLY A 156 10.53 0.15 21.59
C GLY A 156 9.01 0.25 21.76
N ARG A 157 8.23 -0.04 20.71
CA ARG A 157 6.76 -0.08 20.79
C ARG A 157 6.20 -1.31 21.49
N ALA A 158 6.91 -2.44 21.46
CA ALA A 158 6.45 -3.69 22.05
C ALA A 158 6.60 -3.74 23.58
N GLY A 159 7.40 -2.84 24.18
CA GLY A 159 7.59 -2.78 25.64
C GLY A 159 8.32 -3.99 26.23
N GLY A 160 9.05 -4.74 25.40
CA GLY A 160 9.76 -5.98 25.77
C GLY A 160 10.31 -6.69 24.53
N PRO A 161 10.97 -7.86 24.66
CA PRO A 161 11.54 -8.59 23.53
C PRO A 161 10.43 -9.06 22.57
N PRO A 162 10.32 -8.49 21.35
CA PRO A 162 9.25 -8.82 20.43
C PRO A 162 9.49 -10.18 19.79
N ARG A 163 8.42 -10.95 19.61
CA ARG A 163 8.44 -12.09 18.69
C ARG A 163 8.34 -11.57 17.26
N VAL A 164 9.42 -11.71 16.50
CA VAL A 164 9.48 -11.26 15.11
C VAL A 164 9.16 -12.41 14.16
N GLY A 165 8.11 -12.25 13.36
CA GLY A 165 7.81 -13.14 12.25
C GLY A 165 8.21 -12.51 10.90
N PHE A 166 8.72 -13.33 9.98
CA PHE A 166 8.89 -12.96 8.58
C PHE A 166 7.89 -13.72 7.72
N LEU A 167 7.10 -13.01 6.91
CA LEU A 167 6.18 -13.65 5.99
C LEU A 167 6.95 -14.10 4.74
N LEU A 168 7.19 -15.41 4.66
CA LEU A 168 7.68 -16.07 3.46
C LEU A 168 6.48 -16.31 2.53
N SER A 169 6.31 -15.49 1.51
CA SER A 169 5.35 -15.75 0.44
C SER A 169 6.07 -15.73 -0.91
N PRO A 170 5.77 -16.67 -1.83
CA PRO A 170 6.21 -16.51 -3.20
C PRO A 170 5.69 -15.16 -3.74
N PRO A 171 6.41 -14.49 -4.65
CA PRO A 171 5.86 -13.32 -5.31
C PRO A 171 4.55 -13.72 -6.00
N TYR A 172 3.54 -12.87 -5.94
CA TYR A 172 2.31 -13.07 -6.72
C TYR A 172 2.69 -12.90 -8.18
N PHE A 173 2.88 -14.03 -8.87
CA PHE A 173 3.40 -14.03 -10.24
C PHE A 173 2.38 -13.36 -11.18
N PRO A 174 2.80 -12.32 -11.89
CA PRO A 174 1.96 -11.79 -12.96
C PRO A 174 1.98 -12.71 -14.17
N LEU A 175 0.85 -12.84 -14.86
CA LEU A 175 0.83 -13.35 -16.22
C LEU A 175 1.10 -12.20 -17.18
N GLN A 176 2.23 -12.25 -17.89
CA GLN A 176 2.56 -11.32 -18.96
C GLN A 176 2.39 -12.02 -20.30
N VAL A 177 1.45 -11.53 -21.11
CA VAL A 177 1.30 -11.95 -22.51
C VAL A 177 2.05 -10.94 -23.37
N SER A 178 3.09 -11.39 -24.06
CA SER A 178 3.75 -10.62 -25.12
C SER A 178 2.93 -10.74 -26.42
N PRO A 179 2.93 -9.70 -27.28
CA PRO A 179 2.41 -9.83 -28.65
C PRO A 179 3.13 -10.92 -29.43
#